data_AF-A0A5E7H0R1-F1
#
_entry.id   AF-A0A5E7H0R1-F1
#
_cell.length_a   1.000
_cell.length_b   1.000
_cell.length_c   1.000
_cell.angle_alpha   90.00
_cell.angle_beta   90.00
_cell.angle_gamma   90.00
#
_symmetry.space_group_name_H-M   'P 1'
#
loop_
_entity.id
_entity.type
_entity.pdbx_description
1 polymer ?
#
loop_
_entity_poly.entity_id
_entity_poly.type
_entity_poly.pdbx_seq_one_letter_code
_entity_poly.pdbx_strand_id
1 'polypeptide(L)'
;MNKSALQAYVEGEINLAAKRIIDKGAQSDEIAYGRLKVNLSLRRILVEAPTPEDLGLWGGINDILQQLGILDSRETVLSVVDEV
;
A
#
# COMPACT_ATOMS: atom_id res chain seq x y z
N MET A 1 -13.94 -5.25 1.63
CA MET A 1 -13.57 -4.20 2.61
C MET A 1 -13.82 -2.87 1.94
N ASN A 2 -14.50 -1.91 2.57
CA ASN A 2 -14.79 -0.62 1.92
C ASN A 2 -13.58 0.34 2.02
N LYS A 3 -13.60 1.39 1.19
CA LYS A 3 -12.54 2.43 1.13
C LYS A 3 -12.19 3.01 2.50
N SER A 4 -13.17 3.35 3.33
CA SER A 4 -12.93 3.93 4.66
C SER A 4 -12.26 2.95 5.63
N ALA A 5 -12.68 1.68 5.63
CA ALA A 5 -12.05 0.64 6.45
C ALA A 5 -10.60 0.39 6.02
N LEU A 6 -10.34 0.39 4.70
CA LEU A 6 -8.98 0.27 4.17
C LEU A 6 -8.12 1.49 4.55
N GLN A 7 -8.65 2.70 4.45
CA GLN A 7 -7.96 3.92 4.88
C GLN A 7 -7.57 3.84 6.36
N ALA A 8 -8.51 3.46 7.25
CA ALA A 8 -8.24 3.31 8.67
C ALA A 8 -7.16 2.24 8.96
N TYR A 9 -7.22 1.11 8.25
CA TYR A 9 -6.19 0.07 8.32
C TYR A 9 -4.80 0.60 7.92
N VAL A 10 -4.72 1.31 6.79
CA VAL A 10 -3.46 1.88 6.28
C VAL A 10 -2.86 2.88 7.27
N GLU A 11 -3.68 3.76 7.87
CA GLU A 11 -3.18 4.68 8.91
C GLU A 11 -2.66 3.93 10.14
N GLY A 12 -3.31 2.84 10.53
CA GLY A 12 -2.84 1.94 11.59
C GLY A 12 -1.45 1.36 11.28
N GLU A 13 -1.27 0.82 10.08
CA GLU A 13 0.00 0.23 9.64
C GLU A 13 1.12 1.26 9.49
N ILE A 14 0.81 2.50 9.06
CA ILE A 14 1.78 3.62 9.05
C ILE A 14 2.31 3.86 10.46
N ASN A 15 1.40 3.99 11.44
CA ASN A 15 1.77 4.25 12.83
C ASN A 15 2.58 3.09 13.43
N LEU A 16 2.21 1.84 13.13
CA LEU A 16 2.94 0.66 13.59
C LEU A 16 4.35 0.59 12.99
N ALA A 17 4.50 0.88 11.69
CA ALA A 17 5.80 0.90 11.02
C ALA A 17 6.70 2.01 11.59
N ALA A 18 6.16 3.22 11.76
CA ALA A 18 6.88 4.34 12.36
C ALA A 18 7.31 4.03 13.80
N LYS A 19 6.43 3.45 14.61
CA LYS A 19 6.74 3.03 15.98
C LYS A 19 7.84 1.97 16.02
N ARG A 20 7.85 1.01 15.09
CA ARG A 20 8.91 -0.01 15.01
C ARG A 20 10.29 0.60 14.72
N ILE A 21 10.37 1.61 13.85
CA ILE A 21 11.64 2.32 13.58
C ILE A 21 12.18 2.96 14.87
N ILE A 22 11.29 3.57 15.66
CA ILE A 22 11.66 4.19 16.94
C ILE A 22 12.10 3.13 17.97
N ASP A 23 11.36 2.02 18.06
CA ASP A 23 11.48 1.08 19.19
C ASP A 23 12.51 -0.05 18.97
N LYS A 24 12.78 -0.47 17.72
CA LYS A 24 13.48 -1.74 17.43
C LYS A 24 14.89 -1.61 16.83
N GLY A 25 15.30 -0.40 16.45
CA GLY A 25 16.65 -0.11 15.97
C GLY A 25 17.02 -0.71 14.61
N ALA A 26 18.26 -0.47 14.19
CA ALA A 26 18.74 -0.56 12.80
C ALA A 26 18.37 -1.83 12.01
N GLN A 27 18.33 -3.01 12.65
CA GLN A 27 18.03 -4.27 11.95
C GLN A 27 16.55 -4.41 11.57
N SER A 28 15.64 -3.75 12.31
CA SER A 28 14.21 -3.73 11.99
C SER A 28 13.82 -2.53 11.15
N ASP A 29 14.70 -1.53 11.01
CA ASP A 29 14.40 -0.26 10.34
C ASP A 29 14.18 -0.47 8.85
N GLU A 30 14.96 -1.31 8.18
CA GLU A 30 14.80 -1.55 6.74
C GLU A 30 13.44 -2.18 6.41
N ILE A 31 13.00 -3.17 7.20
CA ILE A 31 11.70 -3.82 7.03
C ILE A 31 10.58 -2.82 7.34
N ALA A 32 10.70 -2.08 8.44
CA ALA A 32 9.70 -1.10 8.84
C ALA A 32 9.62 0.05 7.83
N TYR A 33 10.75 0.51 7.30
CA TYR A 33 10.84 1.51 6.26
C TYR A 33 10.21 1.03 4.95
N GLY A 34 10.49 -0.20 4.52
CA GLY A 34 9.84 -0.79 3.35
C GLY A 34 8.32 -0.81 3.47
N ARG A 35 7.79 -1.25 4.62
CA ARG A 35 6.35 -1.20 4.92
C ARG A 35 5.81 0.23 4.93
N LEU A 36 6.52 1.15 5.56
CA LEU A 36 6.14 2.55 5.64
C LEU A 36 6.03 3.18 4.24
N LYS A 37 6.98 2.91 3.34
CA LYS A 37 6.94 3.41 1.96
C LYS A 37 5.68 2.96 1.23
N VAL A 38 5.36 1.67 1.26
CA VAL A 38 4.18 1.12 0.59
C VAL A 38 2.90 1.73 1.17
N ASN A 39 2.77 1.79 2.50
CA ASN A 39 1.56 2.31 3.14
C ASN A 39 1.36 3.82 2.91
N LEU A 40 2.43 4.61 2.91
CA LEU A 40 2.36 6.04 2.57
C LEU A 40 1.94 6.27 1.11
N SER A 41 2.41 5.42 0.20
CA SER A 41 1.98 5.43 -1.20
C SER A 41 0.50 5.07 -1.33
N LEU A 42 0.07 3.99 -0.67
CA LEU A 42 -1.33 3.55 -0.68
C LEU A 42 -2.27 4.63 -0.14
N ARG A 43 -1.89 5.30 0.96
CA ARG A 43 -2.65 6.41 1.51
C ARG A 43 -2.90 7.49 0.47
N ARG A 44 -1.86 7.91 -0.27
CA ARG A 44 -1.97 8.94 -1.32
C ARG A 44 -2.92 8.54 -2.44
N ILE A 45 -2.88 7.26 -2.83
CA ILE A 45 -3.82 6.71 -3.81
C ILE A 45 -5.27 6.76 -3.29
N LEU A 46 -5.50 6.34 -2.04
CA LEU A 46 -6.83 6.29 -1.43
C LEU A 46 -7.45 7.67 -1.17
N VAL A 47 -6.64 8.71 -1.00
CA VAL A 47 -7.09 10.10 -0.82
C VAL A 47 -7.02 10.92 -2.12
N GLU A 48 -6.87 10.25 -3.26
CA GLU A 48 -6.91 10.84 -4.62
C GLU A 48 -5.84 11.91 -4.89
N ALA A 49 -4.69 11.80 -4.21
CA ALA A 49 -3.52 12.65 -4.42
C ALA A 49 -2.25 11.85 -4.76
N PRO A 50 -2.27 10.93 -5.76
CA PRO A 50 -1.10 10.13 -6.09
C PRO A 50 -0.03 10.95 -6.82
N THR A 51 1.22 10.64 -6.51
CA THR A 51 2.39 11.12 -7.27
C THR A 51 2.66 10.19 -8.47
N PRO A 52 3.43 10.63 -9.48
CA PRO A 52 3.88 9.75 -10.56
C PRO A 52 4.61 8.49 -10.07
N GLU A 53 5.39 8.59 -8.98
CA GLU A 53 6.04 7.44 -8.35
C GLU A 53 5.02 6.45 -7.79
N ASP A 54 3.95 6.93 -7.14
CA ASP A 54 2.88 6.06 -6.63
C ASP A 54 2.21 5.28 -7.77
N LEU A 55 1.87 5.98 -8.87
CA LEU A 55 1.26 5.36 -10.04
C LEU A 55 2.17 4.29 -10.66
N GLY A 56 3.47 4.57 -10.77
CA GLY A 56 4.44 3.60 -11.26
C GLY A 56 4.61 2.39 -10.34
N LEU A 57 4.67 2.61 -9.02
CA LEU A 57 4.79 1.55 -8.02
C LEU A 57 3.58 0.61 -8.06
N TRP A 58 2.37 1.16 -7.98
CA TRP A 58 1.15 0.36 -7.97
C TRP A 58 0.85 -0.27 -9.33
N GLY A 59 1.14 0.45 -10.42
CA GLY A 59 1.06 -0.10 -11.78
C GLY A 59 1.95 -1.33 -11.95
N GLY A 60 3.23 -1.23 -11.60
CA GLY A 60 4.16 -2.36 -11.68
C GLY A 60 3.77 -3.54 -10.78
N ILE A 61 3.24 -3.29 -9.57
CA ILE A 61 2.70 -4.35 -8.71
C ILE A 61 1.50 -5.02 -9.39
N ASN A 62 0.55 -4.25 -9.92
CA ASN A 62 -0.61 -4.79 -10.61
C ASN A 62 -0.19 -5.64 -11.82
N ASP A 63 0.72 -5.14 -12.65
CA ASP A 63 1.23 -5.86 -13.82
C ASP A 63 1.83 -7.22 -13.43
N ILE A 64 2.66 -7.26 -12.38
CA ILE A 64 3.25 -8.51 -11.88
C ILE A 64 2.16 -9.47 -11.39
N LEU A 65 1.21 -8.99 -10.58
CA LEU A 65 0.14 -9.83 -10.04
C LEU A 65 -0.78 -10.37 -11.14
N GLN A 66 -1.05 -9.58 -12.17
CA GLN A 66 -1.80 -10.01 -13.36
C GLN A 66 -1.04 -11.08 -14.15
N GLN A 67 0.27 -10.89 -14.36
CA GLN A 67 1.10 -11.90 -15.04
C GLN A 67 1.21 -13.21 -14.26
N LEU A 68 1.16 -13.14 -12.92
CA LEU A 68 1.09 -14.32 -12.05
C LEU A 68 -0.30 -14.97 -12.02
N GLY A 69 -1.32 -14.36 -12.64
CA GLY A 69 -2.71 -14.84 -12.61
C GLY A 69 -3.39 -14.70 -11.25
N ILE A 70 -2.85 -13.85 -10.36
CA ILE A 70 -3.45 -13.54 -9.05
C ILE A 70 -4.59 -12.52 -9.20
N LEU A 71 -4.43 -11.59 -10.13
CA LEU A 71 -5.45 -10.63 -10.56
C LEU A 71 -5.81 -10.91 -12.02
N ASP A 72 -7.07 -10.71 -12.38
CA ASP A 72 -7.43 -10.70 -13.80
C ASP A 72 -6.81 -9.48 -14.51
N SER A 73 -6.65 -9.58 -15.84
CA SER A 73 -6.02 -8.52 -16.67
C SER A 73 -6.68 -7.13 -16.61
N ARG A 74 -7.88 -7.02 -16.04
CA ARG A 74 -8.61 -5.76 -15.83
C ARG A 74 -8.70 -5.35 -14.37
N GLU A 75 -8.21 -6.20 -13.47
CA GLU A 75 -8.24 -5.97 -12.04
C GLU A 75 -6.94 -5.34 -11.56
N THR A 76 -7.07 -4.56 -10.51
CA THR A 76 -5.97 -4.01 -9.75
C THR A 76 -6.14 -4.41 -8.30
N VAL A 77 -5.09 -4.28 -7.49
CA VAL A 77 -5.19 -4.42 -6.04
C VAL A 77 -6.25 -3.52 -5.39
N LEU A 78 -6.71 -2.48 -6.11
CA LEU A 78 -7.75 -1.55 -5.65
C LEU A 78 -9.12 -1.82 -6.24
N SER A 79 -9.24 -2.69 -7.26
CA SER A 79 -10.52 -3.04 -7.87
C SER A 79 -11.49 -3.67 -6.87
N VAL A 80 -10.96 -4.24 -5.78
CA VAL A 80 -11.73 -4.88 -4.69
C VAL A 80 -12.24 -3.89 -3.62
N VAL A 81 -11.91 -2.60 -3.74
CA VAL A 81 -12.18 -1.59 -2.70
C VAL A 81 -13.53 -0.88 -2.87
N ASP A 82 -14.17 -0.96 -4.05
CA ASP A 82 -15.41 -0.24 -4.39
C ASP A 82 -16.58 -1.13 -4.85
N GLU A 83 -16.65 -2.41 -4.45
CA GLU A 83 -17.82 -3.28 -4.73
C GLU A 83 -18.96 -3.24 -3.68
N VAL A 84 -19.07 -2.19 -2.84
CA VAL A 84 -20.24 -1.99 -1.95
C VAL A 84 -20.70 -0.55 -1.91
#